data_AF-A0AAV7WB15-F1
#
_entry.id   AF-A0AAV7WB15-F1
#
_cell.length_a   1.000
_cell.length_b   1.000
_cell.length_c   1.000
_cell.angle_alpha   90.00
_cell.angle_beta   90.00
_cell.angle_gamma   90.00
#
_symmetry.space_group_name_H-M   'P 1'
#
loop_
_entity.id
_entity.type
_entity.pdbx_description
1 polymer ?
#
loop_
_entity_poly.entity_id
_entity_poly.type
_entity_poly.pdbx_seq_one_letter_code
_entity_poly.pdbx_strand_id
1 'polypeptide(L)'
;MSERLDKHTEHLDQMEMRVSAAEDGQTALASGQLKVNTELDILNHKMDDLESRSRRNILRIMGLAESTSITNMEKFVENLLIQLLAVEFEGVEVDPGGRYVVAKCKGRALTFILIGIYGPNYDDPLFYRDLAAQVKKWRDVPQLWCGDFNFILSPALDRSGVEPGAQLLRLVQYLT
;
A
#
# COMPACT_ATOMS: atom_id res chain seq x y z
N MET A 1 -27.38 20.97 -68.14
CA MET A 1 -26.12 20.91 -67.37
C MET A 1 -26.28 21.57 -66.00
N SER A 2 -26.98 22.71 -65.89
CA SER A 2 -27.28 23.41 -64.62
C SER A 2 -28.00 22.56 -63.56
N GLU A 3 -29.10 21.89 -63.90
CA GLU A 3 -29.94 21.17 -62.92
C GLU A 3 -29.23 20.00 -62.21
N ARG A 4 -28.23 19.39 -62.85
CA ARG A 4 -27.40 18.34 -62.22
C ARG A 4 -26.38 18.93 -61.24
N LEU A 5 -25.86 20.12 -61.55
CA LEU A 5 -24.95 20.84 -60.66
C LEU A 5 -25.71 21.31 -59.42
N ASP A 6 -26.92 21.84 -59.59
CA ASP A 6 -27.76 22.32 -58.48
C ASP A 6 -28.10 21.20 -57.48
N LYS A 7 -28.48 20.01 -57.97
CA LYS A 7 -28.70 18.82 -57.12
C LYS A 7 -27.45 18.34 -56.39
N HIS A 8 -26.28 18.44 -57.03
CA HIS A 8 -25.03 18.06 -56.38
C HIS A 8 -24.66 19.05 -55.27
N THR A 9 -24.90 20.35 -55.47
CA THR A 9 -24.70 21.38 -54.44
C THR A 9 -25.61 21.14 -53.24
N GLU A 10 -26.91 20.88 -53.45
CA GLU A 10 -27.85 20.57 -52.36
C GLU A 10 -27.45 19.32 -51.57
N HIS A 11 -26.97 18.27 -52.26
CA HIS A 11 -26.47 17.07 -51.60
C HIS A 11 -25.18 17.33 -50.82
N LEU A 12 -24.29 18.18 -51.33
CA LEU A 12 -23.07 18.57 -50.64
C LEU A 12 -23.39 19.36 -49.36
N ASP A 13 -24.32 20.32 -49.42
CA ASP A 13 -24.76 21.10 -48.26
C ASP A 13 -25.37 20.19 -47.18
N GLN A 14 -26.19 19.22 -47.59
CA GLN A 14 -26.77 18.22 -46.66
C GLN A 14 -25.71 17.30 -46.05
N MET A 15 -24.70 16.91 -46.82
CA MET A 15 -23.59 16.12 -46.30
C MET A 15 -22.74 16.93 -45.32
N GLU A 16 -22.45 18.20 -45.61
CA GLU A 16 -21.67 19.09 -44.76
C GLU A 16 -22.37 19.33 -43.41
N MET A 17 -23.69 19.59 -43.42
CA MET A 17 -24.47 19.73 -42.19
C MET A 17 -24.46 18.45 -41.34
N ARG A 18 -24.55 17.28 -41.97
CA ARG A 18 -24.51 15.98 -41.26
C ARG A 18 -23.13 15.70 -40.66
N VAL A 19 -22.06 16.05 -41.38
CA VAL A 19 -20.69 15.90 -40.90
C VAL A 19 -20.45 16.83 -39.71
N SER A 20 -20.85 18.11 -39.80
CA SER A 20 -20.72 19.05 -38.69
C SER A 20 -21.46 18.57 -37.43
N ALA A 21 -22.69 18.08 -37.56
CA ALA A 21 -23.44 17.54 -36.43
C ALA A 21 -22.79 16.28 -35.82
N ALA A 22 -22.17 15.43 -36.66
CA ALA A 22 -21.45 14.25 -36.19
C ALA A 22 -20.14 14.62 -35.48
N GLU A 23 -19.41 15.61 -35.98
CA GLU A 23 -18.17 16.13 -35.38
C GLU A 23 -18.43 16.80 -34.02
N ASP A 24 -19.51 17.58 -33.91
CA ASP A 24 -19.95 18.16 -32.63
C ASP A 24 -20.33 17.06 -31.63
N GLY A 25 -21.06 16.05 -32.07
CA GLY A 25 -21.43 14.89 -31.25
C GLY A 25 -20.20 14.09 -30.78
N GLN A 26 -19.22 13.87 -31.66
CA GLN A 26 -17.98 13.20 -31.34
C GLN A 26 -17.14 14.00 -30.33
N THR A 27 -17.10 15.32 -30.47
CA THR A 27 -16.41 16.21 -29.54
C THR A 27 -17.05 16.18 -28.15
N ALA A 28 -18.38 16.21 -28.08
CA ALA A 28 -19.12 16.09 -26.83
C ALA A 28 -18.88 14.72 -26.15
N LEU A 29 -18.94 13.62 -26.91
CA LEU A 29 -18.64 12.27 -26.42
C LEU A 29 -17.21 12.15 -25.88
N ALA A 30 -16.21 12.67 -26.60
CA ALA A 30 -14.82 12.66 -26.16
C ALA A 30 -14.64 13.44 -24.85
N SER A 31 -15.31 14.59 -24.71
CA SER A 31 -15.27 15.37 -23.47
C SER A 31 -15.92 14.63 -22.28
N GLY A 32 -17.01 13.89 -22.54
CA GLY A 32 -17.67 13.05 -21.55
C GLY A 32 -16.79 11.87 -21.11
N GLN A 33 -16.12 11.21 -22.06
CA GLN A 33 -15.19 10.13 -21.77
C GLN A 33 -14.03 10.60 -20.89
N LEU A 34 -13.49 11.80 -21.15
CA LEU A 34 -12.42 12.38 -20.34
C LEU A 34 -12.86 12.61 -18.89
N LYS A 35 -14.08 13.09 -18.67
CA LYS A 35 -14.65 13.29 -17.33
C LYS A 35 -14.81 11.97 -16.60
N VAL A 36 -15.39 10.96 -17.26
CA VAL A 36 -15.60 9.62 -16.67
C VAL A 36 -14.26 8.97 -16.30
N ASN A 37 -13.25 9.06 -17.17
CA ASN A 37 -11.93 8.52 -16.86
C ASN A 37 -11.31 9.21 -15.64
N THR A 38 -11.44 10.54 -15.55
CA THR A 38 -10.96 11.29 -14.39
C THR A 38 -11.67 10.89 -13.10
N GLU A 39 -12.99 10.67 -13.15
CA GLU A 39 -13.75 10.20 -11.98
C GLU A 39 -13.39 8.76 -11.58
N LEU A 40 -13.13 7.89 -12.54
CA LEU A 40 -12.64 6.53 -12.29
C LEU A 40 -11.27 6.55 -11.60
N ASP A 41 -10.35 7.40 -12.05
CA ASP A 41 -9.05 7.55 -11.41
C ASP A 41 -9.19 8.01 -9.96
N ILE A 42 -10.04 9.03 -9.71
CA ILE A 42 -10.33 9.50 -8.35
C ILE A 42 -10.95 8.39 -7.50
N LEU A 43 -11.86 7.59 -8.05
CA LEU A 43 -12.53 6.53 -7.31
C LEU A 43 -11.58 5.39 -6.97
N ASN A 44 -10.73 4.99 -7.92
CA ASN A 44 -9.67 4.01 -7.70
C ASN A 44 -8.72 4.50 -6.59
N HIS A 45 -8.33 5.77 -6.61
CA HIS A 45 -7.51 6.36 -5.54
C HIS A 45 -8.19 6.30 -4.17
N LYS A 46 -9.50 6.53 -4.10
CA LYS A 46 -10.26 6.38 -2.85
C LYS A 46 -10.35 4.94 -2.39
N MET A 47 -10.50 3.98 -3.31
CA MET A 47 -10.54 2.56 -2.99
C MET A 47 -9.18 2.09 -2.43
N ASP A 48 -8.07 2.54 -3.03
CA ASP A 48 -6.73 2.19 -2.59
C ASP A 48 -6.39 2.79 -1.21
N ASP A 49 -6.78 4.04 -0.94
CA ASP A 49 -6.71 4.62 0.40
C ASP A 49 -7.56 3.76 1.36
N LEU A 50 -8.84 3.55 1.01
CA LEU A 50 -9.77 2.54 1.54
C LEU A 50 -9.08 1.32 2.13
N GLU A 51 -8.51 0.55 1.22
CA GLU A 51 -7.89 -0.72 1.48
C GLU A 51 -6.63 -0.59 2.33
N SER A 52 -5.84 0.46 2.10
CA SER A 52 -4.64 0.74 2.88
C SER A 52 -4.97 1.10 4.33
N ARG A 53 -6.05 1.86 4.60
CA ARG A 53 -6.50 2.11 6.00
C ARG A 53 -7.15 0.89 6.62
N SER A 54 -7.80 0.03 5.85
CA SER A 54 -8.26 -1.27 6.36
C SER A 54 -7.09 -2.14 6.82
N ARG A 55 -5.97 -2.13 6.09
CA ARG A 55 -4.76 -2.91 6.42
C ARG A 55 -3.88 -2.31 7.52
N ARG A 56 -4.02 -1.01 7.83
CA ARG A 56 -3.19 -0.26 8.80
C ARG A 56 -3.22 -0.77 10.25
N ASN A 57 -4.15 -1.68 10.59
CA ASN A 57 -4.28 -2.26 11.94
C ASN A 57 -4.24 -3.81 11.97
N ILE A 58 -3.68 -4.46 10.94
CA ILE A 58 -3.62 -5.93 10.89
C ILE A 58 -2.29 -6.45 11.44
N LEU A 59 -2.33 -7.20 12.55
CA LEU A 59 -1.20 -7.99 13.02
C LEU A 59 -0.94 -9.14 12.05
N ARG A 60 0.24 -9.17 11.42
CA ARG A 60 0.67 -10.26 10.53
C ARG A 60 1.63 -11.18 11.27
N ILE A 61 1.23 -12.43 11.47
CA ILE A 61 2.07 -13.47 12.06
C ILE A 61 2.56 -14.37 10.91
N MET A 62 3.85 -14.30 10.57
CA MET A 62 4.46 -15.07 9.49
C MET A 62 5.36 -16.18 10.04
N GLY A 63 5.57 -17.26 9.25
CA GLY A 63 6.46 -18.36 9.62
C GLY A 63 5.86 -19.41 10.56
N LEU A 64 4.54 -19.42 10.72
CA LEU A 64 3.85 -20.54 11.37
C LEU A 64 3.92 -21.76 10.44
N ALA A 65 4.36 -22.90 10.99
CA ALA A 65 4.34 -24.15 10.24
C ALA A 65 2.89 -24.47 9.84
N GLU A 66 2.66 -24.71 8.56
CA GLU A 66 1.36 -25.11 8.05
C GLU A 66 0.98 -26.45 8.70
N SER A 67 -0.07 -26.45 9.52
CA SER A 67 -0.65 -27.69 10.04
C SER A 67 -2.04 -27.85 9.45
N THR A 68 -2.34 -29.05 8.98
CA THR A 68 -3.62 -29.40 8.34
C THR A 68 -4.78 -29.52 9.34
N SER A 69 -4.59 -29.16 10.61
CA SER A 69 -5.56 -29.38 11.70
C SER A 69 -5.84 -28.14 12.53
N ILE A 70 -5.82 -26.97 11.91
CA ILE A 70 -6.37 -25.75 12.51
C ILE A 70 -7.90 -25.80 12.37
N THR A 71 -8.55 -26.58 13.22
CA THR A 71 -10.02 -26.71 13.23
C THR A 71 -10.71 -25.54 13.94
N ASN A 72 -9.99 -24.84 14.83
CA ASN A 72 -10.49 -23.70 15.58
C ASN A 72 -9.43 -22.60 15.69
N MET A 73 -9.59 -21.56 14.87
CA MET A 73 -8.63 -20.46 14.76
C MET A 73 -8.56 -19.60 16.02
N GLU A 74 -9.69 -19.39 16.69
CA GLU A 74 -9.77 -18.60 17.92
C GLU A 74 -8.93 -19.23 19.03
N LYS A 75 -9.09 -20.53 19.30
CA LYS A 75 -8.29 -21.25 20.29
C LYS A 75 -6.81 -21.33 19.92
N PHE A 76 -6.49 -21.41 18.62
CA PHE A 76 -5.11 -21.37 18.17
C PHE A 76 -4.48 -20.01 18.47
N VAL A 77 -5.14 -18.92 18.08
CA VAL A 77 -4.66 -17.55 18.33
C VAL A 77 -4.61 -17.26 19.82
N GLU A 78 -5.61 -17.69 20.61
CA GLU A 78 -5.61 -17.56 22.06
C GLU A 78 -4.42 -18.29 22.69
N ASN A 79 -4.19 -19.55 22.34
CA ASN A 79 -3.03 -20.31 22.85
C ASN A 79 -1.71 -19.69 22.38
N LEU A 80 -1.65 -19.26 21.12
CA LEU A 80 -0.47 -18.61 20.55
C LEU A 80 -0.17 -17.30 21.29
N LEU A 81 -1.18 -16.47 21.55
CA LEU A 81 -1.06 -15.22 22.30
C LEU A 81 -0.73 -15.48 23.77
N ILE A 82 -1.32 -16.48 24.43
CA ILE A 82 -0.98 -16.84 25.81
C ILE A 82 0.48 -17.33 25.91
N GLN A 83 0.92 -18.14 24.95
CA GLN A 83 2.31 -18.60 24.85
C GLN A 83 3.28 -17.46 24.48
N LEU A 84 2.85 -16.54 23.62
CA LEU A 84 3.63 -15.38 23.14
C LEU A 84 3.62 -14.19 24.09
N LEU A 85 2.63 -14.03 24.98
CA LEU A 85 2.43 -12.83 25.81
C LEU A 85 2.61 -13.08 27.31
N ALA A 86 2.79 -14.33 27.76
CA ALA A 86 3.39 -14.63 29.07
C ALA A 86 4.88 -14.25 29.05
N VAL A 87 5.15 -12.97 28.82
CA VAL A 87 6.45 -12.42 28.45
C VAL A 87 7.00 -11.59 29.58
N GLU A 88 8.20 -11.95 29.96
CA GLU A 88 9.07 -11.05 30.71
C GLU A 88 9.88 -10.21 29.72
N PHE A 89 9.90 -8.90 29.94
CA PHE A 89 10.72 -7.97 29.18
C PHE A 89 12.11 -7.89 29.84
N GLU A 90 13.10 -8.51 29.21
CA GLU A 90 14.48 -8.53 29.73
C GLU A 90 15.28 -7.28 29.34
N GLY A 91 14.76 -6.47 28.41
CA GLY A 91 15.37 -5.22 27.98
C GLY A 91 14.51 -4.53 26.93
N VAL A 92 14.35 -3.21 27.07
CA VAL A 92 13.57 -2.39 26.15
C VAL A 92 14.42 -1.21 25.70
N GLU A 93 14.64 -1.11 24.39
CA GLU A 93 15.26 0.03 23.73
C GLU A 93 14.14 0.83 23.04
N VAL A 94 14.06 2.13 23.34
CA VAL A 94 13.06 3.02 22.75
C VAL A 94 13.78 4.14 22.03
N ASP A 95 13.31 4.49 20.83
CA ASP A 95 13.76 5.71 20.15
C ASP A 95 13.31 6.94 20.97
N PRO A 96 14.21 7.89 21.29
CA PRO A 96 13.82 9.13 21.98
C PRO A 96 12.73 9.92 21.25
N GLY A 97 12.64 9.79 19.93
CA GLY A 97 11.59 10.39 19.10
C GLY A 97 10.27 9.61 19.06
N GLY A 98 10.17 8.47 19.75
CA GLY A 98 8.97 7.63 19.79
C GLY A 98 8.70 6.83 18.52
N ARG A 99 9.68 6.73 17.61
CA ARG A 99 9.50 6.10 16.29
C ARG A 99 9.66 4.59 16.28
N TYR A 100 10.28 4.00 17.31
CA TYR A 100 10.30 2.55 17.47
C TYR A 100 10.53 2.13 18.92
N VAL A 101 10.17 0.88 19.19
CA VAL A 101 10.54 0.13 20.39
C VAL A 101 11.10 -1.22 19.97
N VAL A 102 12.23 -1.60 20.53
CA VAL A 102 12.85 -2.92 20.39
C VAL A 102 12.92 -3.54 21.77
N ALA A 103 12.20 -4.64 21.98
CA ALA A 103 12.13 -5.31 23.27
C ALA A 103 12.59 -6.75 23.14
N LYS A 104 13.49 -7.17 24.04
CA LYS A 104 13.84 -8.58 24.20
C LYS A 104 12.80 -9.24 25.09
N CYS A 105 12.10 -10.21 24.53
CA CYS A 105 10.97 -10.87 25.14
C CYS A 105 11.34 -12.31 25.46
N LYS A 106 11.12 -12.73 26.71
CA LYS A 106 11.22 -14.13 27.11
C LYS A 106 9.82 -14.67 27.37
N GLY A 107 9.33 -15.43 26.40
CA GLY A 107 8.14 -16.27 26.59
C GLY A 107 8.50 -17.59 27.25
N ARG A 108 7.48 -18.40 27.52
CA ARG A 108 7.63 -19.68 28.22
C ARG A 108 8.51 -20.70 27.50
N ALA A 109 8.49 -20.72 26.18
CA ALA A 109 9.21 -21.69 25.35
C ALA A 109 10.15 -21.05 24.32
N LEU A 110 10.12 -19.72 24.18
CA LEU A 110 10.83 -19.01 23.13
C LEU A 110 11.30 -17.65 23.63
N THR A 111 12.56 -17.32 23.34
CA THR A 111 13.06 -15.94 23.40
C THR A 111 12.99 -15.34 22.00
N PHE A 112 12.40 -14.15 21.89
CA PHE A 112 12.24 -13.44 20.63
C PHE A 112 12.44 -11.93 20.84
N ILE A 113 12.65 -11.19 19.76
CA ILE A 113 12.72 -9.74 19.77
C ILE A 113 11.41 -9.17 19.21
N LEU A 114 10.70 -8.36 19.98
CA LEU A 114 9.57 -7.56 19.51
C LEU A 114 10.08 -6.22 18.99
N ILE A 115 9.74 -5.89 17.75
CA ILE A 115 10.12 -4.63 17.09
C ILE A 115 8.84 -3.92 16.70
N GLY A 116 8.43 -2.93 17.50
CA GLY A 116 7.30 -2.06 17.22
C GLY A 116 7.77 -0.78 16.54
N ILE A 117 7.24 -0.46 15.37
CA ILE A 117 7.66 0.70 14.58
C ILE A 117 6.50 1.67 14.42
N TYR A 118 6.83 2.96 14.51
CA TYR A 118 6.01 4.05 14.05
C TYR A 118 6.84 4.88 13.08
N GLY A 119 6.78 4.48 11.81
CA GLY A 119 7.57 5.05 10.73
C GLY A 119 7.25 6.53 10.53
N PRO A 120 8.20 7.32 10.01
CA PRO A 120 7.96 8.73 9.72
C PRO A 120 6.88 8.91 8.65
N ASN A 121 6.06 9.95 8.76
CA ASN A 121 5.02 10.31 7.77
C ASN A 121 5.59 10.91 6.46
N TYR A 122 6.90 10.79 6.25
CA TYR A 122 7.64 11.31 5.10
C TYR A 122 8.74 10.29 4.73
N ASP A 123 9.24 10.36 3.50
CA ASP A 123 10.33 9.48 3.06
C ASP A 123 11.62 9.75 3.85
N ASP A 124 12.00 8.79 4.68
CA ASP A 124 13.27 8.81 5.42
C ASP A 124 13.96 7.44 5.31
N PRO A 125 14.74 7.20 4.25
CA PRO A 125 15.43 5.94 4.07
C PRO A 125 16.57 5.74 5.10
N LEU A 126 17.04 6.81 5.75
CA LEU A 126 18.07 6.73 6.77
C LEU A 126 17.51 6.11 8.04
N PHE A 127 16.27 6.48 8.43
CA PHE A 127 15.56 5.86 9.55
C PHE A 127 15.52 4.33 9.44
N TYR A 128 15.07 3.80 8.30
CA TYR A 128 14.96 2.35 8.11
C TYR A 128 16.32 1.66 8.00
N ARG A 129 17.34 2.31 7.41
CA ARG A 129 18.71 1.81 7.39
C ARG A 129 19.28 1.69 8.81
N ASP A 130 19.12 2.74 9.61
CA ASP A 130 19.69 2.81 10.96
C ASP A 130 18.97 1.84 11.89
N LEU A 131 17.64 1.74 11.78
CA LEU A 131 16.86 0.72 12.48
C LEU A 131 17.31 -0.69 12.08
N ALA A 132 17.48 -0.96 10.78
CA ALA A 132 17.97 -2.26 10.30
C ALA A 132 19.36 -2.59 10.85
N ALA A 133 20.28 -1.62 10.89
CA ALA A 133 21.59 -1.80 11.49
C ALA A 133 21.49 -2.09 13.00
N GLN A 134 20.57 -1.43 13.71
CA GLN A 134 20.35 -1.65 15.14
C GLN A 134 19.77 -3.04 15.43
N VAL A 135 18.81 -3.52 14.65
CA VAL A 135 18.20 -4.85 14.85
C VAL A 135 19.07 -5.99 14.32
N LYS A 136 20.08 -5.69 13.48
CA LYS A 136 21.05 -6.67 12.98
C LYS A 136 21.81 -7.39 14.09
N LYS A 137 22.01 -6.75 15.24
CA LYS A 137 22.62 -7.38 16.43
C LYS A 137 21.80 -8.57 16.98
N TRP A 138 20.52 -8.67 16.59
CA TRP A 138 19.61 -9.73 16.98
C TRP A 138 19.18 -10.62 15.80
N ARG A 139 19.92 -10.62 14.69
CA ARG A 139 19.56 -11.38 13.47
C ARG A 139 19.35 -12.88 13.72
N ASP A 140 20.06 -13.44 14.70
CA ASP A 140 20.05 -14.88 15.01
C ASP A 140 18.95 -15.26 16.03
N VAL A 141 18.17 -14.28 16.49
CA VAL A 141 17.03 -14.47 17.39
C VAL A 141 15.74 -14.25 16.60
N PRO A 142 14.68 -15.08 16.79
CA PRO A 142 13.39 -14.86 16.14
C PRO A 142 12.85 -13.45 16.40
N GLN A 143 12.35 -12.78 15.35
CA GLN A 143 11.89 -11.39 15.43
C GLN A 143 10.41 -11.29 15.07
N LEU A 144 9.67 -10.53 15.88
CA LEU A 144 8.26 -10.18 15.66
C LEU A 144 8.19 -8.68 15.37
N TRP A 145 7.89 -8.32 14.13
CA TRP A 145 7.76 -6.93 13.69
C TRP A 145 6.30 -6.49 13.70
N CYS A 146 6.00 -5.32 14.26
CA CYS A 146 4.65 -4.77 14.36
C CYS A 146 4.66 -3.23 14.30
N GLY A 147 3.46 -2.62 14.24
CA GLY A 147 3.28 -1.17 14.22
C GLY A 147 2.96 -0.59 12.83
N ASP A 148 3.05 0.73 12.71
CA ASP A 148 2.78 1.47 11.47
C ASP A 148 4.10 1.77 10.76
N PHE A 149 4.32 1.15 9.61
CA PHE A 149 5.56 1.32 8.88
C PHE A 149 5.56 2.57 8.00
N ASN A 150 4.42 3.22 7.76
CA ASN A 150 4.29 4.41 6.91
C ASN A 150 5.06 4.32 5.56
N PHE A 151 5.01 3.16 4.89
CA PHE A 151 5.65 3.00 3.58
C PHE A 151 4.83 3.66 2.46
N ILE A 152 5.54 4.33 1.55
CA ILE A 152 5.00 4.81 0.28
C ILE A 152 4.75 3.58 -0.61
N LEU A 153 3.49 3.10 -0.63
CA LEU A 153 3.10 1.98 -1.48
C LEU A 153 2.91 2.41 -2.95
N SER A 154 2.62 3.69 -3.19
CA SER A 154 2.54 4.28 -4.54
C SER A 154 2.85 5.79 -4.51
N PRO A 155 3.83 6.31 -5.28
CA PRO A 155 4.25 7.72 -5.26
C PRO A 155 3.23 8.63 -5.92
N ALA A 156 2.46 8.06 -6.85
CA ALA A 156 1.39 8.77 -7.52
C ALA A 156 0.22 9.02 -6.54
N LEU A 157 0.11 8.21 -5.48
CA LEU A 157 -0.94 8.30 -4.46
C LEU A 157 -0.47 9.00 -3.18
N ASP A 158 0.82 8.95 -2.90
CA ASP A 158 1.42 9.52 -1.70
C ASP A 158 1.93 10.94 -1.98
N ARG A 159 1.57 11.89 -1.12
CA ARG A 159 1.80 13.33 -1.35
C ARG A 159 3.28 13.73 -1.30
N SER A 160 4.19 12.78 -1.14
CA SER A 160 5.62 12.96 -0.89
C SER A 160 6.49 12.90 -2.15
N GLY A 161 5.97 12.45 -3.31
CA GLY A 161 6.67 12.56 -4.59
C GLY A 161 7.91 11.66 -4.76
N VAL A 162 8.06 10.59 -3.98
CA VAL A 162 9.21 9.66 -4.08
C VAL A 162 8.77 8.24 -4.47
N GLU A 163 9.54 7.59 -5.36
CA GLU A 163 9.24 6.26 -5.93
C GLU A 163 8.95 5.15 -4.90
N PRO A 164 8.01 4.22 -5.20
CA PRO A 164 7.53 3.24 -4.25
C PRO A 164 8.45 2.01 -4.29
N GLY A 165 8.53 1.28 -3.18
CA GLY A 165 9.16 -0.03 -3.17
C GLY A 165 10.68 -0.05 -3.03
N ALA A 166 11.40 1.06 -3.23
CA ALA A 166 12.83 1.11 -2.88
C ALA A 166 13.05 0.90 -1.37
N GLN A 167 12.17 1.44 -0.52
CA GLN A 167 12.32 1.39 0.93
C GLN A 167 12.11 -0.02 1.51
N LEU A 168 11.11 -0.76 1.02
CA LEU A 168 10.78 -2.11 1.51
C LEU A 168 11.81 -3.14 1.02
N LEU A 169 12.23 -3.01 -0.24
CA LEU A 169 13.34 -3.81 -0.78
C LEU A 169 14.65 -3.50 -0.04
N ARG A 170 14.93 -2.23 0.26
CA ARG A 170 16.09 -1.82 1.06
C ARG A 170 16.03 -2.34 2.48
N LEU A 171 14.87 -2.28 3.16
CA LEU A 171 14.74 -2.82 4.51
C LEU A 171 15.02 -4.32 4.51
N VAL A 172 14.45 -5.09 3.58
CA VAL A 172 14.74 -6.52 3.44
C VAL A 172 16.22 -6.77 3.09
N GLN A 173 16.81 -5.96 2.20
CA GLN A 173 18.25 -6.03 1.88
C GLN A 173 19.15 -5.69 3.08
N TYR A 174 18.72 -4.80 3.97
CA TYR A 174 19.50 -4.47 5.17
C TYR A 174 19.38 -5.53 6.27
N LEU A 175 18.27 -6.29 6.26
CA LEU A 175 18.00 -7.39 7.19
C LEU A 175 18.56 -8.74 6.75
N THR A 176 18.90 -8.90 5.46
CA THR A 176 19.63 -10.06 4.91
C THR A 176 21.14 -9.84 4.94
#